data_AF-A0AAU8JCY1-F1
#
_entry.id   AF-A0AAU8JCY1-F1
#
_cell.length_a   1.000
_cell.length_b   1.000
_cell.length_c   1.000
_cell.angle_alpha   90.00
_cell.angle_beta   90.00
_cell.angle_gamma   90.00
#
_symmetry.space_group_name_H-M   'P 1'
#
loop_
_entity.id
_entity.type
_entity.pdbx_description
1 polymer ?
#
loop_
_entity_poly.entity_id
_entity_poly.type
_entity_poly.pdbx_seq_one_letter_code
_entity_poly.pdbx_strand_id
1 'polypeptide(L)'
;MRKLLIKYAASAASMNPTNTRCFTGASDASTAVAIGANYMLVAEDRERKIRLYDRHNSGLPLNSFDFTSSLGLTDISAGVPREVDIKASTKIGNRIYWLGSHSNSSSGSSQPNRDRLFATDISATGTNTIINYVGRYDNLRNDLIAWGDANGCNFTASAAINKIPETSDGSGFNIEGLTIAPNGTTG
;
A
#
# COMPACT_ATOMS: atom_id res chain seq x y z
N MET A 1 33.63 9.78 -28.25
CA MET A 1 32.86 8.79 -27.48
C MET A 1 32.28 9.47 -26.24
N ARG A 2 30.95 9.46 -26.05
CA ARG A 2 30.33 9.96 -24.81
C ARG A 2 30.33 8.83 -23.78
N LYS A 3 30.90 9.09 -22.61
CA LYS A 3 30.94 8.16 -21.48
C LYS A 3 29.59 8.28 -20.75
N LEU A 4 28.81 7.19 -20.70
CA LEU A 4 27.59 7.13 -19.90
C LEU A 4 27.98 6.78 -18.46
N LEU A 5 27.70 7.65 -17.51
CA LEU A 5 27.88 7.38 -16.08
C LEU A 5 26.53 6.94 -15.50
N ILE A 6 26.44 5.67 -15.09
CA ILE A 6 25.27 5.14 -14.38
C ILE A 6 25.59 5.17 -12.88
N LYS A 7 24.84 5.98 -12.13
CA LYS A 7 24.83 5.92 -10.66
C LYS A 7 23.82 4.86 -10.26
N TYR A 8 24.26 3.78 -9.62
CA TYR A 8 23.39 2.78 -9.03
C TYR A 8 23.72 2.61 -7.56
N ALA A 9 22.69 2.35 -6.76
CA ALA A 9 22.84 1.86 -5.40
C ALA A 9 22.54 0.36 -5.42
N ALA A 10 23.39 -0.44 -4.79
CA ALA A 10 23.15 -1.85 -4.58
C ALA A 10 23.14 -2.11 -3.08
N SER A 11 22.22 -2.96 -2.62
CA SER A 11 22.28 -3.48 -1.25
C SER A 11 23.59 -4.26 -1.05
N ALA A 12 24.00 -4.44 0.20
CA ALA A 12 25.02 -5.43 0.51
C ALA A 12 24.60 -6.81 -0.03
N ALA A 13 25.60 -7.65 -0.35
CA ALA A 13 25.33 -9.03 -0.73
C ALA A 13 24.61 -9.74 0.42
N SER A 14 23.63 -10.58 0.08
CA SER A 14 22.93 -11.37 1.09
C SER A 14 23.89 -12.34 1.77
N MET A 15 23.74 -12.49 3.10
CA MET A 15 24.43 -13.54 3.87
C MET A 15 23.93 -14.95 3.53
N ASN A 16 22.74 -15.09 2.93
CA ASN A 16 22.12 -16.36 2.55
C ASN A 16 21.58 -16.31 1.11
N PRO A 17 22.44 -16.16 0.09
CA PRO A 17 22.02 -15.85 -1.28
C PRO A 17 21.10 -16.91 -1.90
N THR A 18 21.24 -18.18 -1.50
CA THR A 18 20.36 -19.27 -1.95
C THR A 18 18.92 -19.14 -1.45
N ASN A 19 18.71 -18.50 -0.29
CA ASN A 19 17.41 -18.30 0.35
C ASN A 19 16.93 -16.85 0.29
N THR A 20 17.73 -15.93 -0.23
CA THR A 20 17.32 -14.55 -0.46
C THR A 20 16.68 -14.40 -1.83
N ARG A 21 15.62 -13.61 -1.87
CA ARG A 21 14.96 -13.21 -3.10
C ARG A 21 15.01 -11.70 -3.21
N CYS A 22 15.34 -11.22 -4.41
CA CYS A 22 15.43 -9.81 -4.74
C CYS A 22 14.40 -9.51 -5.81
N PHE A 23 13.31 -8.88 -5.40
CA PHE A 23 12.26 -8.42 -6.31
C PHE A 23 12.57 -7.00 -6.75
N THR A 24 12.61 -6.76 -8.05
CA THR A 24 12.95 -5.46 -8.64
C THR A 24 11.72 -4.82 -9.29
N GLY A 25 11.80 -3.53 -9.59
CA GLY A 25 10.69 -2.77 -10.20
C GLY A 25 9.74 -2.09 -9.20
N ALA A 26 10.04 -2.19 -7.90
CA ALA A 26 9.49 -1.38 -6.80
C ALA A 26 10.62 -1.11 -5.79
N SER A 27 10.58 0.03 -5.08
CA SER A 27 11.60 0.41 -4.07
C SER A 27 11.05 0.56 -2.65
N ASP A 28 9.73 0.70 -2.48
CA ASP A 28 9.07 1.07 -1.22
C ASP A 28 7.85 0.17 -0.93
N ALA A 29 8.04 -1.15 -1.09
CA ALA A 29 6.99 -2.14 -0.84
C ALA A 29 6.53 -2.09 0.62
N SER A 30 5.23 -1.89 0.81
CA SER A 30 4.63 -1.76 2.15
C SER A 30 3.76 -2.97 2.53
N THR A 31 3.18 -3.66 1.54
CA THR A 31 2.36 -4.85 1.80
C THR A 31 2.47 -5.92 0.73
N ALA A 32 2.24 -7.18 1.13
CA ALA A 32 2.21 -8.32 0.22
C ALA A 32 1.13 -9.34 0.63
N VAL A 33 0.45 -9.93 -0.37
CA VAL A 33 -0.54 -11.00 -0.20
C VAL A 33 -0.14 -12.22 -1.02
N ALA A 34 -0.07 -13.38 -0.38
CA ALA A 34 0.19 -14.63 -1.07
C ALA A 34 -0.99 -15.06 -1.98
N ILE A 35 -0.65 -15.44 -3.21
CA ILE A 35 -1.55 -16.01 -4.22
C ILE A 35 -1.14 -17.47 -4.44
N GLY A 36 -1.74 -18.35 -3.65
CA GLY A 36 -1.34 -19.74 -3.57
C GLY A 36 0.08 -19.89 -3.02
N ALA A 37 0.75 -20.98 -3.39
CA ALA A 37 2.12 -21.25 -2.94
C ALA A 37 3.16 -20.38 -3.68
N ASN A 38 2.93 -20.11 -4.97
CA ASN A 38 4.02 -19.71 -5.88
C ASN A 38 4.10 -18.22 -6.17
N TYR A 39 3.03 -17.46 -5.93
CA TYR A 39 2.95 -16.05 -6.33
C TYR A 39 2.53 -15.15 -5.18
N MET A 40 2.85 -13.87 -5.29
CA MET A 40 2.36 -12.84 -4.37
C MET A 40 2.03 -11.56 -5.12
N LEU A 41 1.04 -10.84 -4.62
CA LEU A 41 0.78 -9.47 -5.02
C LEU A 41 1.45 -8.54 -4.01
N VAL A 42 2.18 -7.55 -4.49
CA VAL A 42 2.90 -6.56 -3.68
C VAL A 42 2.43 -5.17 -4.05
N ALA A 43 2.14 -4.34 -3.05
CA ALA A 43 1.86 -2.93 -3.22
C ALA A 43 2.88 -2.09 -2.45
N GLU A 44 3.04 -0.85 -2.88
CA GLU A 44 4.03 0.11 -2.41
C GLU A 44 3.40 1.49 -2.26
N ASP A 45 4.16 2.43 -1.71
CA ASP A 45 3.62 3.65 -1.13
C ASP A 45 3.77 4.90 -2.03
N ARG A 46 4.55 4.81 -3.12
CA ARG A 46 4.75 5.89 -4.09
C ARG A 46 3.95 5.73 -5.37
N GLU A 47 3.68 4.50 -5.78
CA GLU A 47 2.92 4.21 -6.99
C GLU A 47 1.54 3.60 -6.69
N ARG A 48 0.63 3.73 -7.64
CA ARG A 48 -0.75 3.23 -7.56
C ARG A 48 -0.90 1.83 -8.17
N LYS A 49 0.19 1.07 -8.20
CA LYS A 49 0.25 -0.25 -8.85
C LYS A 49 0.36 -1.38 -7.83
N ILE A 50 -0.40 -2.43 -8.08
CA ILE A 50 -0.25 -3.72 -7.40
C ILE A 50 0.49 -4.65 -8.36
N ARG A 51 1.58 -5.25 -7.93
CA ARG A 51 2.51 -6.03 -8.76
C ARG A 51 2.48 -7.51 -8.40
N LEU A 52 2.40 -8.38 -9.40
CA LEU A 52 2.51 -9.82 -9.23
C LEU A 52 3.97 -10.24 -9.32
N TYR A 53 4.46 -10.97 -8.33
CA TYR A 53 5.80 -11.57 -8.32
C TYR A 53 5.73 -13.08 -8.14
N ASP A 54 6.70 -13.78 -8.71
CA ASP A 54 7.03 -15.16 -8.35
C ASP A 54 7.70 -15.15 -6.96
N ARG A 55 7.26 -15.98 -6.02
CA ARG A 55 7.82 -16.00 -4.65
C ARG A 55 9.15 -16.74 -4.55
N HIS A 56 9.45 -17.57 -5.53
CA HIS A 56 10.58 -18.48 -5.55
C HIS A 56 11.72 -18.01 -6.44
N ASN A 57 11.48 -17.02 -7.31
CA ASN A 57 12.49 -16.50 -8.23
C ASN A 57 12.62 -14.98 -8.11
N SER A 58 13.84 -14.49 -7.89
CA SER A 58 14.17 -13.06 -7.97
C SER A 58 13.85 -12.51 -9.36
N GLY A 59 13.45 -11.24 -9.46
CA GLY A 59 13.22 -10.61 -10.76
C GLY A 59 12.20 -9.47 -10.76
N LEU A 60 11.88 -9.02 -11.96
CA LEU A 60 10.82 -8.05 -12.25
C LEU A 60 9.44 -8.65 -12.01
N PRO A 61 8.40 -7.81 -11.83
CA PRO A 61 7.04 -8.29 -11.70
C PRO A 61 6.59 -9.00 -12.98
N LEU A 62 5.82 -10.08 -12.82
CA LEU A 62 5.20 -10.84 -13.90
C LEU A 62 4.01 -10.09 -14.51
N ASN A 63 3.32 -9.29 -13.70
CA ASN A 63 2.18 -8.47 -14.11
C ASN A 63 2.01 -7.28 -13.15
N SER A 64 1.25 -6.27 -13.55
CA SER A 64 0.88 -5.13 -12.70
C SER A 64 -0.55 -4.68 -12.97
N PHE A 65 -1.25 -4.26 -11.91
CA PHE A 65 -2.62 -3.77 -11.94
C PHE A 65 -2.64 -2.32 -11.46
N ASP A 66 -3.32 -1.44 -12.20
CA ASP A 66 -3.52 -0.05 -11.84
C ASP A 66 -5.02 0.25 -11.78
N PHE A 67 -5.51 0.63 -10.61
CA PHE A 67 -6.92 0.94 -10.36
C PHE A 67 -7.19 2.43 -10.20
N THR A 68 -6.26 3.30 -10.58
CA THR A 68 -6.34 4.76 -10.39
C THR A 68 -7.69 5.34 -10.85
N SER A 69 -8.20 4.91 -12.00
CA SER A 69 -9.49 5.37 -12.54
C SER A 69 -10.70 4.96 -11.69
N SER A 70 -10.59 3.90 -10.90
CA SER A 70 -11.65 3.37 -10.04
C SER A 70 -11.64 3.99 -8.63
N LEU A 71 -10.56 4.66 -8.26
CA LEU A 71 -10.32 5.12 -6.89
C LEU A 71 -10.85 6.52 -6.58
N GLY A 72 -11.36 7.25 -7.59
CA GLY A 72 -11.91 8.60 -7.38
C GLY A 72 -10.90 9.54 -6.73
N LEU A 73 -9.65 9.52 -7.22
CA LEU A 73 -8.57 10.33 -6.68
C LEU A 73 -8.72 11.79 -7.14
N THR A 74 -8.82 12.70 -6.19
CA THR A 74 -9.12 14.12 -6.43
C THR A 74 -7.93 15.04 -6.23
N ASP A 75 -6.91 14.61 -5.47
CA ASP A 75 -5.67 15.37 -5.33
C ASP A 75 -4.75 15.09 -6.52
N ILE A 76 -4.62 16.08 -7.40
CA ILE A 76 -3.91 16.01 -8.67
C ILE A 76 -2.71 16.95 -8.64
N SER A 77 -1.54 16.45 -9.02
CA SER A 77 -0.32 17.24 -9.17
C SER A 77 0.24 17.05 -10.58
N ALA A 78 0.45 18.17 -11.30
CA ALA A 78 0.92 18.16 -12.69
C ALA A 78 0.10 17.24 -13.63
N GLY A 79 -1.23 17.18 -13.42
CA GLY A 79 -2.14 16.35 -14.23
C GLY A 79 -2.17 14.86 -13.85
N VAL A 80 -1.41 14.44 -12.82
CA VAL A 80 -1.38 13.06 -12.34
C VAL A 80 -1.93 12.98 -10.92
N PRO A 81 -2.84 12.04 -10.60
CA PRO A 81 -3.25 11.81 -9.23
C PRO A 81 -2.07 11.48 -8.32
N ARG A 82 -2.01 12.16 -7.17
CA ARG A 82 -1.07 11.79 -6.10
C ARG A 82 -1.35 10.38 -5.62
N GLU A 83 -0.31 9.76 -5.06
CA GLU A 83 -0.31 8.38 -4.56
C GLU A 83 -1.45 8.11 -3.55
N VAL A 84 -1.83 6.83 -3.46
CA VAL A 84 -2.74 6.32 -2.42
C VAL A 84 -1.97 5.98 -1.15
N ASP A 85 -0.64 5.83 -1.23
CA ASP A 85 0.19 5.46 -0.09
C ASP A 85 -0.27 4.12 0.51
N ILE A 86 -0.34 3.06 -0.33
CA ILE A 86 -0.89 1.75 0.09
C ILE A 86 0.06 1.13 1.11
N LYS A 87 -0.37 1.06 2.36
CA LYS A 87 0.45 0.56 3.48
C LYS A 87 0.16 -0.87 3.88
N ALA A 88 -1.09 -1.31 3.75
CA ALA A 88 -1.48 -2.61 4.25
C ALA A 88 -2.48 -3.32 3.32
N SER A 89 -2.52 -4.64 3.43
CA SER A 89 -3.56 -5.44 2.80
C SER A 89 -3.86 -6.71 3.58
N THR A 90 -5.08 -7.21 3.42
CA THR A 90 -5.50 -8.49 3.98
C THR A 90 -6.45 -9.21 3.04
N LYS A 91 -6.50 -10.54 3.12
CA LYS A 91 -7.24 -11.38 2.17
C LYS A 91 -8.22 -12.31 2.88
N ILE A 92 -9.51 -12.19 2.54
CA ILE A 92 -10.59 -13.07 2.99
C ILE A 92 -11.12 -13.83 1.78
N GLY A 93 -10.90 -15.14 1.74
CA GLY A 93 -11.26 -15.96 0.57
C GLY A 93 -10.58 -15.45 -0.70
N ASN A 94 -11.37 -15.03 -1.69
CA ASN A 94 -10.86 -14.45 -2.95
C ASN A 94 -10.74 -12.93 -2.92
N ARG A 95 -11.26 -12.26 -1.89
CA ARG A 95 -11.23 -10.81 -1.76
C ARG A 95 -9.96 -10.37 -1.06
N ILE A 96 -9.32 -9.35 -1.62
CA ILE A 96 -8.20 -8.64 -1.00
C ILE A 96 -8.66 -7.22 -0.71
N TYR A 97 -8.40 -6.76 0.50
CA TYR A 97 -8.58 -5.38 0.92
C TYR A 97 -7.21 -4.70 0.94
N TRP A 98 -7.18 -3.47 0.46
CA TRP A 98 -5.99 -2.63 0.36
C TRP A 98 -6.27 -1.31 1.08
N LEU A 99 -5.32 -0.89 1.90
CA LEU A 99 -5.48 0.25 2.79
C LEU A 99 -4.36 1.25 2.51
N GLY A 100 -4.76 2.49 2.19
CA GLY A 100 -3.88 3.64 2.19
C GLY A 100 -3.44 3.99 3.62
N SER A 101 -2.52 4.93 3.79
CA SER A 101 -2.04 5.33 5.13
C SER A 101 -3.05 6.15 5.94
N HIS A 102 -4.05 6.76 5.28
CA HIS A 102 -4.96 7.75 5.87
C HIS A 102 -4.25 8.94 6.55
N SER A 103 -2.97 9.14 6.23
CA SER A 103 -2.10 10.11 6.88
C SER A 103 -2.09 11.45 6.14
N ASN A 104 -1.62 12.50 6.81
CA ASN A 104 -1.12 13.70 6.12
C ASN A 104 0.20 13.39 5.39
N SER A 105 0.73 14.35 4.63
CA SER A 105 2.09 14.25 4.07
C SER A 105 3.16 14.31 5.16
N SER A 106 4.41 14.02 4.80
CA SER A 106 5.58 14.21 5.67
C SER A 106 5.82 15.68 6.08
N SER A 107 5.16 16.63 5.42
CA SER A 107 5.14 18.05 5.80
C SER A 107 3.87 18.47 6.54
N GLY A 108 2.97 17.52 6.84
CA GLY A 108 1.69 17.76 7.52
C GLY A 108 0.57 18.30 6.64
N SER A 109 0.74 18.34 5.32
CA SER A 109 -0.31 18.75 4.38
C SER A 109 -1.37 17.66 4.25
N SER A 110 -2.64 18.04 4.07
CA SER A 110 -3.71 17.06 3.79
C SER A 110 -3.45 16.30 2.49
N GLN A 111 -3.72 14.99 2.49
CA GLN A 111 -3.51 14.07 1.36
C GLN A 111 -4.76 13.18 1.16
N PRO A 112 -5.87 13.72 0.63
CA PRO A 112 -7.17 13.02 0.61
C PRO A 112 -7.19 11.76 -0.28
N ASN A 113 -6.21 11.57 -1.16
CA ASN A 113 -6.06 10.34 -1.93
C ASN A 113 -5.57 9.15 -1.07
N ARG A 114 -4.98 9.41 0.10
CA ARG A 114 -4.52 8.38 1.04
C ARG A 114 -5.64 7.78 1.88
N ASP A 115 -6.81 8.44 1.88
CA ASP A 115 -8.01 8.02 2.60
C ASP A 115 -8.79 6.98 1.77
N ARG A 116 -8.14 5.86 1.44
CA ARG A 116 -8.73 4.81 0.60
C ARG A 116 -8.57 3.45 1.26
N LEU A 117 -9.71 2.85 1.58
CA LEU A 117 -9.84 1.41 1.77
C LEU A 117 -10.56 0.86 0.53
N PHE A 118 -9.92 0.01 -0.26
CA PHE A 118 -10.55 -0.57 -1.45
C PHE A 118 -10.34 -2.07 -1.55
N ALA A 119 -11.17 -2.72 -2.37
CA ALA A 119 -11.16 -4.17 -2.51
C ALA A 119 -11.00 -4.62 -3.95
N THR A 120 -10.34 -5.76 -4.11
CA THR A 120 -10.21 -6.47 -5.37
C THR A 120 -10.52 -7.95 -5.19
N ASP A 121 -11.11 -8.59 -6.20
CA ASP A 121 -11.32 -10.04 -6.23
C ASP A 121 -10.36 -10.75 -7.18
N ILE A 122 -9.81 -11.86 -6.71
CA ILE A 122 -9.00 -12.77 -7.53
C ILE A 122 -9.93 -13.59 -8.43
N SER A 123 -9.79 -13.47 -9.76
CA SER A 123 -10.54 -14.27 -10.74
C SER A 123 -9.68 -15.30 -11.50
N ALA A 124 -8.36 -15.18 -11.41
CA ALA A 124 -7.42 -16.17 -11.93
C ALA A 124 -6.14 -16.17 -11.09
N THR A 125 -5.43 -17.29 -11.06
CA THR A 125 -4.17 -17.46 -10.32
C THR A 125 -3.10 -18.07 -11.22
N GLY A 126 -1.83 -17.96 -10.82
CA GLY A 126 -0.69 -18.43 -11.60
C GLY A 126 0.10 -17.27 -12.19
N THR A 127 0.88 -17.53 -13.25
CA THR A 127 1.49 -16.46 -14.06
C THR A 127 0.44 -15.52 -14.66
N ASN A 128 -0.75 -16.04 -14.94
CA ASN A 128 -1.91 -15.30 -15.45
C ASN A 128 -2.84 -14.83 -14.32
N THR A 129 -2.31 -14.50 -13.13
CA THR A 129 -3.16 -13.98 -12.05
C THR A 129 -3.93 -12.75 -12.53
N ILE A 130 -5.21 -12.67 -12.17
CA ILE A 130 -6.09 -11.53 -12.45
C ILE A 130 -6.77 -11.13 -11.15
N ILE A 131 -6.72 -9.83 -10.85
CA ILE A 131 -7.52 -9.20 -9.81
C ILE A 131 -8.42 -8.13 -10.43
N ASN A 132 -9.67 -8.08 -9.99
CA ASN A 132 -10.66 -7.13 -10.49
C ASN A 132 -11.10 -6.19 -9.38
N TYR A 133 -11.24 -4.91 -9.68
CA TYR A 133 -11.78 -3.94 -8.74
C TYR A 133 -13.20 -4.32 -8.31
N VAL A 134 -13.49 -4.23 -7.01
CA VAL A 134 -14.81 -4.50 -6.44
C VAL A 134 -15.48 -3.21 -6.02
N GLY A 135 -14.77 -2.37 -5.28
CA GLY A 135 -15.32 -1.18 -4.66
C GLY A 135 -14.34 -0.54 -3.68
N ARG A 136 -14.74 0.58 -3.08
CA ARG A 136 -13.97 1.28 -2.06
C ARG A 136 -14.87 1.87 -0.99
N TYR A 137 -14.25 2.24 0.12
CA TYR A 137 -14.81 2.94 1.24
C TYR A 137 -13.97 4.17 1.55
N ASP A 138 -14.61 5.34 1.52
CA ASP A 138 -13.92 6.65 1.54
C ASP A 138 -13.93 7.30 2.94
N ASN A 139 -14.63 6.72 3.93
CA ASN A 139 -14.90 7.39 5.23
C ASN A 139 -14.09 6.85 6.42
N LEU A 140 -13.27 5.81 6.24
CA LEU A 140 -12.57 5.16 7.36
C LEU A 140 -11.74 6.13 8.22
N ARG A 141 -11.12 7.16 7.60
CA ARG A 141 -10.38 8.18 8.37
C ARG A 141 -11.30 8.92 9.35
N ASN A 142 -12.45 9.36 8.86
CA ASN A 142 -13.42 10.12 9.65
C ASN A 142 -14.02 9.25 10.75
N ASP A 143 -14.32 7.98 10.44
CA ASP A 143 -14.87 7.04 11.41
C ASP A 143 -13.86 6.75 12.53
N LEU A 144 -12.59 6.56 12.19
CA LEU A 144 -11.52 6.36 13.16
C LEU A 144 -11.31 7.61 14.01
N ILE A 145 -11.32 8.81 13.42
CA ILE A 145 -11.22 10.06 14.17
C ILE A 145 -12.36 10.19 15.16
N ALA A 146 -13.60 9.99 14.71
CA ALA A 146 -14.79 10.08 15.55
C ALA A 146 -14.75 9.04 16.70
N TRP A 147 -14.37 7.80 16.38
CA TRP A 147 -14.20 6.76 17.39
C TRP A 147 -13.08 7.12 18.38
N GLY A 148 -11.92 7.55 17.90
CA GLY A 148 -10.76 7.89 18.73
C GLY A 148 -11.06 9.05 19.68
N ASP A 149 -11.74 10.09 19.21
CA ASP A 149 -12.15 11.21 20.04
C ASP A 149 -13.15 10.77 21.13
N ALA A 150 -14.12 9.93 20.77
CA ALA A 150 -15.07 9.36 21.73
C ALA A 150 -14.41 8.44 22.78
N ASN A 151 -13.22 7.91 22.48
CA ASN A 151 -12.45 7.03 23.37
C ASN A 151 -11.23 7.71 24.00
N GLY A 152 -11.14 9.04 23.96
CA GLY A 152 -10.11 9.81 24.65
C GLY A 152 -8.73 9.80 23.97
N CYS A 153 -8.62 9.33 22.73
CA CYS A 153 -7.38 9.34 21.95
C CYS A 153 -7.09 10.69 21.27
N ASN A 154 -8.10 11.56 21.12
CA ASN A 154 -7.99 12.88 20.49
C ASN A 154 -7.39 12.81 19.06
N PHE A 155 -7.89 11.89 18.25
CA PHE A 155 -7.43 11.70 16.87
C PHE A 155 -7.73 12.90 15.98
N THR A 156 -8.71 13.75 16.31
CA THR A 156 -8.88 15.04 15.63
C THR A 156 -7.59 15.88 15.74
N ALA A 157 -6.96 15.93 16.91
CA ALA A 157 -5.71 16.65 17.08
C ALA A 157 -4.55 15.99 16.34
N SER A 158 -4.49 14.65 16.32
CA SER A 158 -3.43 13.90 15.61
C SER A 158 -3.53 13.99 14.09
N ALA A 159 -4.74 14.08 13.57
CA ALA A 159 -5.05 14.11 12.14
C ALA A 159 -5.15 15.54 11.57
N ALA A 160 -4.96 16.57 12.41
CA ALA A 160 -5.07 17.97 12.01
C ALA A 160 -4.04 18.36 10.94
N ILE A 161 -4.37 19.35 10.11
CA ILE A 161 -3.41 19.93 9.16
C ILE A 161 -2.19 20.45 9.94
N ASN A 162 -1.00 20.33 9.33
CA ASN A 162 0.32 20.59 9.92
C ASN A 162 0.80 19.55 10.94
N LYS A 163 0.02 18.49 11.22
CA LYS A 163 0.54 17.32 11.93
C LYS A 163 1.25 16.38 10.98
N ILE A 164 2.53 16.18 11.24
CA ILE A 164 3.39 15.22 10.55
C ILE A 164 3.07 13.82 11.10
N PRO A 165 2.75 12.82 10.25
CA PRO A 165 2.38 11.48 10.70
C PRO A 165 3.48 10.80 11.53
N GLU A 166 4.73 10.92 11.11
CA GLU A 166 5.90 10.30 11.73
C GLU A 166 6.61 11.21 12.75
N THR A 167 5.88 12.17 13.32
CA THR A 167 6.43 13.02 14.39
C THR A 167 6.96 12.15 15.54
N SER A 168 8.15 12.47 16.05
CA SER A 168 8.86 11.66 17.04
C SER A 168 8.17 11.59 18.40
N ASP A 169 7.27 12.53 18.69
CA ASP A 169 6.42 12.54 19.88
C ASP A 169 5.21 11.59 19.78
N GLY A 170 5.04 10.91 18.64
CA GLY A 170 3.94 9.97 18.41
C GLY A 170 2.57 10.64 18.28
N SER A 171 2.51 11.97 18.14
CA SER A 171 1.24 12.71 18.07
C SER A 171 0.57 12.67 16.69
N GLY A 172 1.19 12.07 15.68
CA GLY A 172 0.67 11.99 14.31
C GLY A 172 -0.38 10.89 14.11
N PHE A 173 -1.14 11.00 13.02
CA PHE A 173 -2.13 9.99 12.61
C PHE A 173 -1.66 9.25 11.36
N ASN A 174 -1.61 7.92 11.43
CA ASN A 174 -1.20 7.04 10.35
C ASN A 174 -1.73 5.61 10.57
N ILE A 175 -1.99 4.86 9.50
CA ILE A 175 -2.36 3.44 9.54
C ILE A 175 -1.38 2.63 8.70
N GLU A 176 -0.66 1.72 9.34
CA GLU A 176 0.39 0.90 8.72
C GLU A 176 0.05 -0.61 8.70
N GLY A 177 -1.10 -0.98 9.27
CA GLY A 177 -1.46 -2.39 9.45
C GLY A 177 -2.95 -2.65 9.23
N LEU A 178 -3.23 -3.78 8.59
CA LEU A 178 -4.57 -4.30 8.39
C LEU A 178 -4.52 -5.82 8.55
N THR A 179 -5.39 -6.38 9.38
CA THR A 179 -5.50 -7.82 9.58
C THR A 179 -6.96 -8.22 9.77
N ILE A 180 -7.24 -9.51 9.59
CA ILE A 180 -8.55 -10.10 9.83
C ILE A 180 -8.61 -10.49 11.31
N ALA A 181 -9.79 -10.37 11.91
CA ALA A 181 -10.02 -10.86 13.25
C ALA A 181 -9.70 -12.37 13.35
N PRO A 182 -9.38 -12.90 14.54
CA PRO A 182 -8.99 -14.31 14.71
C PRO A 182 -10.01 -15.33 14.18
N ASN A 183 -11.28 -14.96 14.06
CA ASN A 183 -12.33 -15.82 13.50
C ASN A 183 -12.22 -16.02 11.98
N GLY A 184 -11.35 -15.27 11.29
CA GLY A 184 -11.12 -15.38 9.85
C GLY A 184 -12.26 -14.87 8.97
N THR A 185 -13.34 -14.34 9.55
CA THR A 185 -14.56 -13.95 8.83
C THR A 185 -14.95 -12.49 9.02
N THR A 186 -14.31 -11.78 9.95
CA THR A 186 -14.59 -10.38 10.25
C THR A 186 -13.32 -9.57 10.04
N GLY A 187 -13.39 -8.54 9.20
CA GLY A 187 -12.31 -7.57 8.95
C GLY A 187 -12.86 -6.16 9.01
#